data_AF-W1XWT3-F1
#
_entry.id   AF-W1XWT3-F1
#
_cell.length_a   1.000
_cell.length_b   1.000
_cell.length_c   1.000
_cell.angle_alpha   90.00
_cell.angle_beta   90.00
_cell.angle_gamma   90.00
#
_symmetry.space_group_name_H-M   'P 1'
#
loop_
_entity.id
_entity.type
_entity.pdbx_description
1 polymer ?
#
loop_
_entity_poly.entity_id
_entity_poly.type
_entity_poly.pdbx_seq_one_letter_code
_entity_poly.pdbx_strand_id
1 'polypeptide(L)'
;MSKSYAKFYKCALQVNPYSYIKYRGLEHEMTEEQYNESIYQYCKTNNISIIGLADHGNVDNSSKLRQYLVSKGILVFPGFEISTSEKVHIVCLFSENTEEREL
;
A
#
# COMPACT_ATOMS: atom_id res chain seq x y z
N MET A 1 -35.24 -7.81 10.85
CA MET A 1 -33.80 -7.56 10.65
C MET A 1 -33.67 -6.43 9.65
N SER A 2 -32.95 -5.34 9.96
CA SER A 2 -32.68 -4.31 8.96
C SER A 2 -31.79 -4.90 7.88
N LYS A 3 -32.22 -4.83 6.62
CA LYS A 3 -31.35 -5.18 5.49
C LYS A 3 -30.34 -4.05 5.30
N SER A 4 -29.07 -4.34 5.58
CA SER A 4 -27.98 -3.45 5.16
C SER A 4 -27.62 -3.80 3.71
N TYR A 5 -27.72 -2.83 2.80
CA TYR A 5 -27.35 -2.98 1.39
C TYR A 5 -25.89 -2.58 1.11
N ALA A 6 -25.18 -2.08 2.12
CA ALA A 6 -23.79 -1.64 2.01
C ALA A 6 -22.99 -2.02 3.26
N LYS A 7 -21.67 -2.04 3.13
CA LYS A 7 -20.73 -2.20 4.24
C LYS A 7 -19.64 -1.13 4.13
N PHE A 8 -19.31 -0.52 5.25
CA PHE A 8 -18.30 0.53 5.34
C PHE A 8 -16.94 -0.09 5.67
N TYR A 9 -15.91 0.39 4.99
CA TYR A 9 -14.53 -0.02 5.18
C TYR A 9 -13.68 1.24 5.33
N LYS A 10 -12.73 1.20 6.27
CA LYS A 10 -11.70 2.23 6.37
C LYS A 10 -10.48 1.77 5.58
N CYS A 11 -9.99 2.64 4.72
CA CYS A 11 -8.95 2.34 3.75
C CYS A 11 -7.78 3.33 3.87
N ALA A 12 -6.57 2.89 3.55
CA ALA A 12 -5.42 3.76 3.30
C ALA A 12 -4.93 3.55 1.86
N LEU A 13 -5.32 4.43 0.94
CA LEU A 13 -5.20 4.18 -0.50
C LEU A 13 -3.92 4.72 -1.15
N GLN A 14 -3.02 5.31 -0.36
CA GLN A 14 -1.70 5.76 -0.80
C GLN A 14 -0.69 5.43 0.30
N VAL A 15 -0.17 4.20 0.25
CA VAL A 15 0.83 3.69 1.19
C VAL A 15 2.11 3.38 0.41
N ASN A 16 3.20 4.00 0.85
CA ASN A 16 4.51 3.78 0.30
C ASN A 16 5.18 2.55 0.95
N PRO A 17 5.99 1.77 0.21
CA PRO A 17 6.78 0.68 0.79
C PRO A 17 8.03 1.20 1.50
N TYR A 18 8.74 0.28 2.17
CA TYR A 18 10.01 0.53 2.87
C TYR A 18 11.05 1.27 2.01
N SER A 19 11.16 0.94 0.72
CA SER A 19 12.13 1.56 -0.20
C SER A 19 11.93 3.07 -0.37
N TYR A 20 10.72 3.59 -0.09
CA TYR A 20 10.37 4.98 -0.35
C TYR A 20 11.25 5.99 0.38
N ILE A 21 11.82 5.61 1.53
CA ILE A 21 12.72 6.48 2.29
C ILE A 21 13.90 6.98 1.44
N LYS A 22 14.32 6.22 0.42
CA LYS A 22 15.40 6.59 -0.50
C LYS A 22 15.04 7.84 -1.32
N TYR A 23 13.77 7.99 -1.71
CA TYR A 23 13.29 9.20 -2.39
C TYR A 23 13.32 10.44 -1.49
N ARG A 24 13.43 10.25 -0.17
CA ARG A 24 13.60 11.32 0.82
C ARG A 24 15.07 11.64 1.08
N GLY A 25 16.01 10.90 0.50
CA GLY A 25 17.45 11.06 0.77
C GLY A 25 17.83 10.66 2.19
N LEU A 26 17.08 9.74 2.81
CA LEU A 26 17.26 9.29 4.18
C LEU A 26 17.55 7.79 4.22
N GLU A 27 18.17 7.36 5.32
CA GLU A 27 18.40 5.95 5.65
C GLU A 27 17.33 5.45 6.61
N HIS A 28 17.03 4.16 6.55
CA HIS A 28 16.05 3.54 7.43
C HIS A 28 16.67 3.16 8.78
N GLU A 29 16.02 3.55 9.87
CA GLU A 29 16.37 3.12 11.24
C GLU A 29 15.84 1.72 11.59
N MET A 30 15.04 1.14 10.70
CA MET A 30 14.37 -0.15 10.89
C MET A 30 14.66 -1.07 9.71
N THR A 31 14.53 -2.37 9.90
CA THR A 31 14.56 -3.31 8.78
C THR A 31 13.25 -3.27 8.00
N GLU A 32 13.23 -3.83 6.78
CA GLU A 32 12.02 -3.93 5.97
C GLU A 32 10.91 -4.73 6.68
N GLU A 33 11.28 -5.79 7.42
CA GLU A 33 10.34 -6.60 8.19
C GLU A 33 9.72 -5.80 9.35
N GLN A 34 10.53 -5.01 10.05
CA GLN A 34 10.06 -4.12 11.11
C GLN A 34 9.13 -3.04 10.57
N TYR A 35 9.45 -2.47 9.40
CA TYR A 35 8.59 -1.53 8.70
C TYR A 35 7.24 -2.16 8.35
N ASN A 36 7.26 -3.32 7.69
CA ASN A 36 6.03 -4.01 7.28
C ASN A 36 5.15 -4.38 8.48
N GLU A 37 5.75 -4.83 9.58
CA GLU A 37 5.02 -5.08 10.82
C GLU A 37 4.44 -3.81 11.42
N SER A 38 5.18 -2.69 11.39
CA SER A 38 4.68 -1.40 11.89
C SER A 38 3.45 -0.93 11.10
N ILE A 39 3.44 -1.10 9.77
CA ILE A 39 2.29 -0.80 8.92
C ILE A 39 1.10 -1.67 9.29
N TYR A 40 1.30 -2.98 9.47
CA TYR A 40 0.23 -3.88 9.90
C TYR A 40 -0.36 -3.50 11.28
N GLN A 41 0.49 -3.21 12.27
CA GLN A 41 0.04 -2.79 13.59
C GLN A 41 -0.72 -1.47 13.55
N TYR A 42 -0.30 -0.53 12.69
CA TYR A 42 -1.04 0.70 12.46
C TYR A 42 -2.42 0.41 11.86
N CYS A 43 -2.52 -0.48 10.87
CA CYS A 43 -3.78 -0.87 10.26
C CYS A 43 -4.74 -1.48 11.28
N LYS A 44 -4.26 -2.42 12.08
CA LYS A 44 -5.03 -3.08 13.13
C LYS A 44 -5.54 -2.07 14.17
N THR A 45 -4.65 -1.22 14.69
CA THR A 45 -4.98 -0.18 15.68
C THR A 45 -6.05 0.78 15.16
N ASN A 46 -5.99 1.10 13.86
CA ASN A 46 -6.86 2.09 13.24
C ASN A 46 -8.08 1.49 12.53
N ASN A 47 -8.29 0.17 12.61
CA ASN A 47 -9.33 -0.56 11.90
C ASN A 47 -9.32 -0.35 10.38
N ILE A 48 -8.12 -0.25 9.79
CA ILE A 48 -7.92 -0.19 8.33
C ILE A 48 -7.87 -1.62 7.83
N SER A 49 -8.72 -1.92 6.85
CA SER A 49 -8.87 -3.28 6.29
C SER A 49 -8.50 -3.37 4.81
N ILE A 50 -8.25 -2.22 4.17
CA ILE A 50 -7.93 -2.10 2.75
C ILE A 50 -6.78 -1.11 2.58
N ILE A 51 -5.75 -1.50 1.83
CA ILE A 51 -4.60 -0.65 1.48
C ILE A 51 -4.46 -0.54 -0.04
N GLY A 52 -4.07 0.65 -0.52
CA GLY A 52 -3.51 0.86 -1.85
C GLY A 52 -2.02 1.16 -1.76
N LEU A 53 -1.19 0.37 -2.43
CA LEU A 53 0.25 0.61 -2.51
C LEU A 53 0.54 1.59 -3.64
N ALA A 54 1.47 2.53 -3.41
CA ALA A 54 1.76 3.58 -4.36
C ALA A 54 3.23 4.03 -4.24
N ASP A 55 4.19 3.19 -4.67
CA ASP A 55 5.60 3.58 -4.73
C ASP A 55 5.86 4.51 -5.94
N HIS A 56 6.90 5.35 -5.85
CA HIS A 56 7.23 6.30 -6.90
C HIS A 56 7.85 5.57 -8.10
N GLY A 57 7.10 5.50 -9.21
CA GLY A 57 7.60 5.06 -10.51
C GLY A 57 8.12 3.61 -10.59
N ASN A 58 7.84 2.77 -9.59
CA ASN A 58 8.25 1.36 -9.53
C ASN A 58 7.21 0.57 -8.73
N VAL A 59 6.99 -0.71 -9.05
CA VAL A 59 6.12 -1.64 -8.31
C VAL A 59 6.89 -2.75 -7.58
N ASP A 60 8.12 -3.04 -7.99
CA ASP A 60 8.93 -4.18 -7.53
C ASP A 60 9.16 -4.16 -6.01
N ASN A 61 9.34 -2.97 -5.44
CA ASN A 61 9.64 -2.81 -4.02
C ASN A 61 8.42 -2.98 -3.10
N SER A 62 7.22 -3.07 -3.68
CA SER A 62 5.97 -3.17 -2.92
C SER A 62 5.52 -4.62 -2.66
N SER A 63 6.12 -5.57 -3.37
CA SER A 63 5.81 -7.01 -3.36
C SER A 63 5.80 -7.63 -1.96
N LYS A 64 6.88 -7.43 -1.20
CA LYS A 64 7.02 -7.98 0.17
C LYS A 64 5.98 -7.42 1.13
N LEU A 65 5.73 -6.10 1.09
CA LEU A 65 4.71 -5.46 1.92
C LEU A 65 3.31 -5.97 1.54
N ARG A 66 3.01 -6.08 0.24
CA ARG A 66 1.74 -6.64 -0.27
C ARG A 66 1.52 -8.05 0.28
N GLN A 67 2.46 -8.95 0.05
CA GLN A 67 2.38 -10.35 0.50
C GLN A 67 2.21 -10.44 2.02
N TYR A 68 2.97 -9.63 2.77
CA TYR A 68 2.87 -9.58 4.22
C TYR A 68 1.47 -9.19 4.70
N LEU A 69 0.92 -8.08 4.20
CA LEU A 69 -0.40 -7.59 4.58
C LEU A 69 -1.54 -8.53 4.18
N VAL A 70 -1.46 -9.10 2.97
CA VAL A 70 -2.41 -10.12 2.49
C VAL A 70 -2.40 -11.34 3.41
N SER A 71 -1.22 -11.81 3.84
CA SER A 71 -1.11 -12.94 4.78
C SER A 71 -1.76 -12.67 6.15
N LYS A 72 -1.97 -11.40 6.50
CA LYS A 72 -2.65 -10.96 7.72
C LYS A 72 -4.13 -10.61 7.52
N GLY A 73 -4.68 -10.84 6.32
CA GLY A 73 -6.08 -10.59 6.00
C GLY A 73 -6.42 -9.14 5.65
N ILE A 74 -5.44 -8.30 5.33
CA ILE A 74 -5.66 -6.98 4.75
C ILE A 74 -5.81 -7.12 3.24
N LEU A 75 -6.86 -6.52 2.66
CA LEU A 75 -7.00 -6.45 1.20
C LEU A 75 -6.02 -5.38 0.68
N VAL A 76 -5.23 -5.73 -0.33
CA VAL A 76 -4.21 -4.83 -0.89
C VAL A 76 -4.44 -4.66 -2.38
N PHE A 77 -4.67 -3.42 -2.80
CA PHE A 77 -4.59 -3.01 -4.20
C PHE A 77 -3.14 -2.67 -4.55
N PRO A 78 -2.51 -3.41 -5.48
CA PRO A 78 -1.21 -3.02 -5.99
C PRO A 78 -1.33 -1.74 -6.84
N GLY A 79 -0.26 -0.98 -6.92
CA GLY A 79 -0.28 0.30 -7.58
C GLY A 79 1.04 1.06 -7.48
N PHE A 80 1.05 2.23 -8.10
CA PHE A 80 2.19 3.13 -8.14
C PHE A 80 1.73 4.58 -8.24
N GLU A 81 2.64 5.49 -7.94
CA GLU A 81 2.46 6.92 -8.12
C GLU A 81 3.32 7.40 -9.30
N ILE A 82 2.67 7.96 -10.32
CA ILE A 82 3.35 8.68 -11.42
C ILE A 82 3.30 10.18 -11.18
N SER A 83 4.37 10.86 -11.57
CA SER A 83 4.45 12.30 -11.59
C SER A 83 4.66 12.82 -13.01
N THR A 84 4.00 13.93 -13.33
CA THR A 84 4.14 14.64 -14.61
C THR A 84 5.18 15.76 -14.49
N SER A 85 5.67 16.27 -15.63
CA SER A 85 6.55 17.45 -15.68
C SER A 85 5.91 18.69 -15.04
N GLU A 86 4.58 18.78 -15.08
CA GLU A 86 3.77 19.84 -14.49
C GLU A 86 3.57 19.66 -12.98
N LYS A 87 4.23 18.66 -12.37
CA LYS A 87 4.15 18.32 -10.93
C LYS A 87 2.76 17.87 -10.49
N VAL A 88 1.98 17.28 -11.40
CA VAL A 88 0.77 16.52 -11.05
C VAL A 88 1.16 15.10 -10.67
N HIS A 89 0.68 14.64 -9.52
CA HIS A 89 0.90 13.31 -8.98
C HIS A 89 -0.39 12.50 -9.11
N ILE A 90 -0.30 11.29 -9.66
CA ILE A 90 -1.44 10.41 -9.92
C ILE A 90 -1.17 9.05 -9.29
N VAL A 91 -2.07 8.64 -8.40
CA VAL A 91 -2.07 7.31 -7.79
C VAL A 91 -2.87 6.36 -8.69
N CYS A 92 -2.21 5.32 -9.18
CA CYS A 92 -2.79 4.27 -10.00
C CYS A 92 -2.95 3.00 -9.15
N LEU A 93 -4.19 2.60 -8.87
CA LEU A 93 -4.50 1.36 -8.15
C LEU A 93 -5.17 0.37 -9.08
N PHE A 94 -4.75 -0.89 -8.98
CA PHE A 94 -5.25 -2.00 -9.78
C PHE A 94 -5.99 -3.01 -8.89
N SER A 95 -6.66 -3.98 -9.51
CA SER A 95 -7.36 -5.03 -8.75
C SER A 95 -6.38 -5.76 -7.83
N GLU A 96 -6.87 -6.22 -6.69
CA GLU A 96 -6.14 -7.03 -5.72
C GLU A 96 -5.56 -8.32 -6.32
N ASN A 97 -6.10 -8.77 -7.45
CA ASN A 97 -5.67 -9.96 -8.19
C ASN A 97 -4.72 -9.63 -9.36
N THR A 98 -4.38 -8.36 -9.58
CA THR A 98 -3.41 -7.97 -10.62
C THR A 98 -2.01 -8.45 -10.22
N GLU A 99 -1.38 -9.20 -11.10
CA GLU A 99 -0.03 -9.74 -10.90
C GLU A 99 1.03 -8.68 -11.18
N GLU A 100 2.23 -8.80 -10.60
CA GLU A 100 3.31 -7.81 -10.78
C GLU A 100 3.69 -7.59 -12.25
N ARG A 101 3.65 -8.64 -13.07
CA ARG A 101 3.94 -8.57 -14.52
C ARG A 101 2.90 -7.76 -15.34
N GLU A 102 1.77 -7.44 -14.73
CA GLU A 102 0.65 -6.72 -15.35
C GLU A 102 0.60 -5.25 -14.93
N LEU A 103 1.50 -4.84 -14.03
CA LEU A 103 1.69 -3.48 -13.53
C LEU A 103 2.81 -2.76 -14.32
#